data_AF-A0A1Y1Q9S9-F1
#
_entry.id   AF-A0A1Y1Q9S9-F1
#
_cell.length_a   1.000
_cell.length_b   1.000
_cell.length_c   1.000
_cell.angle_alpha   90.00
_cell.angle_beta   90.00
_cell.angle_gamma   90.00
#
_symmetry.space_group_name_H-M   'P 1'
#
loop_
_entity.id
_entity.type
_entity.pdbx_description
1 polymer ?
#
loop_
_entity_poly.entity_id
_entity_poly.type
_entity_poly.pdbx_seq_one_letter_code
_entity_poly.pdbx_strand_id
1 'polypeptide(L)'
;MPTSIKLDMDTKTRLQRLATSRQRSTHWLMQEAIRQYLEREEQLAQFRDEMQTAWDDYQDTGLHVTGKEVFAWMETWFTDSEAQTPKCHH
;
A
#
# COMPACT_ATOMS: atom_id res chain seq x y z
N MET A 1 -11.29 8.66 23.15
CA MET A 1 -11.44 10.11 23.42
C MET A 1 -12.13 10.74 22.22
N PRO A 2 -13.08 11.68 22.40
CA PRO A 2 -13.72 12.35 21.27
C PRO A 2 -12.75 13.38 20.65
N THR A 3 -12.60 13.31 19.33
CA THR A 3 -11.84 14.30 18.54
C THR A 3 -12.83 15.09 17.69
N SER A 4 -12.78 16.42 17.77
CA SER A 4 -13.60 17.27 16.91
C SER A 4 -12.84 17.61 15.63
N ILE A 5 -13.47 17.40 14.48
CA ILE A 5 -12.89 17.67 13.17
C ILE A 5 -13.73 18.74 12.48
N LYS A 6 -13.09 19.80 12.02
CA LYS A 6 -13.75 20.84 11.24
C LYS A 6 -13.86 20.39 9.79
N LEU A 7 -15.08 20.36 9.27
CA LEU A 7 -15.37 20.06 7.88
C LEU A 7 -16.02 21.30 7.25
N ASP A 8 -15.65 21.58 6.00
CA ASP A 8 -16.38 22.55 5.20
C ASP A 8 -17.79 22.01 4.84
N MET A 9 -18.65 22.92 4.40
CA MET A 9 -20.05 22.61 4.11
C MET A 9 -20.21 21.61 2.97
N ASP A 10 -19.39 21.70 1.91
CA ASP A 10 -19.46 20.77 0.78
C ASP A 10 -19.13 19.34 1.22
N THR A 11 -18.01 19.17 1.92
CA THR A 11 -17.57 17.87 2.45
C THR A 11 -18.63 17.25 3.36
N LYS A 12 -19.23 18.06 4.25
CA LYS A 12 -20.29 17.59 5.15
C LYS A 12 -21.52 17.10 4.37
N THR A 13 -21.98 17.87 3.38
CA THR A 13 -23.13 17.49 2.55
C THR A 13 -22.85 16.23 1.73
N ARG A 14 -21.65 16.10 1.15
CA ARG A 14 -21.24 14.91 0.40
C ARG A 14 -21.19 13.66 1.30
N LEU A 15 -20.65 13.78 2.51
CA LEU A 15 -20.61 12.70 3.49
C LEU A 15 -22.02 12.27 3.92
N GLN A 16 -22.93 13.22 4.18
CA GLN A 16 -24.31 12.90 4.54
C GLN A 16 -25.02 12.13 3.43
N ARG A 17 -24.91 12.59 2.17
CA ARG A 17 -25.50 11.91 1.01
C ARG A 17 -24.94 10.51 0.84
N LEU A 18 -23.63 10.34 1.01
CA LEU A 18 -22.99 9.02 0.94
C LEU A 18 -23.44 8.11 2.08
N ALA A 19 -23.57 8.64 3.29
CA ALA A 19 -24.05 7.92 4.47
C ALA A 19 -25.46 7.35 4.24
N THR A 20 -26.38 8.19 3.74
CA THR A 20 -27.74 7.78 3.38
C THR A 20 -27.73 6.68 2.31
N SER A 21 -26.97 6.88 1.24
CA SER A 21 -26.88 5.89 0.15
C SER A 21 -26.33 4.54 0.61
N ARG A 22 -25.38 4.52 1.56
CA ARG A 22 -24.77 3.30 2.09
C ARG A 22 -25.44 2.75 3.34
N GLN A 23 -26.51 3.38 3.83
CA GLN A 23 -27.19 3.03 5.08
C GLN A 23 -26.22 2.97 6.29
N ARG A 24 -25.29 3.93 6.35
CA ARG A 24 -24.33 4.06 7.45
C ARG A 24 -24.46 5.43 8.11
N SER A 25 -23.95 5.56 9.33
CA SER A 25 -23.87 6.87 9.98
C SER A 25 -22.74 7.69 9.37
N THR A 26 -22.88 9.01 9.35
CA THR A 26 -21.80 9.91 8.89
C THR A 26 -20.53 9.73 9.72
N HIS A 27 -20.68 9.51 11.04
CA HIS A 27 -19.55 9.23 11.93
C HIS A 27 -18.80 7.96 11.54
N TRP A 28 -19.51 6.87 11.21
CA TRP A 28 -18.88 5.63 10.75
C TRP A 28 -18.07 5.86 9.48
N LEU A 29 -18.60 6.61 8.50
CA LEU A 29 -17.87 6.94 7.28
C LEU A 29 -16.63 7.80 7.53
N MET A 30 -16.69 8.74 8.48
CA MET A 30 -15.52 9.55 8.84
C MET A 30 -14.41 8.67 9.46
N GLN A 31 -14.77 7.79 10.40
CA GLN A 31 -13.80 6.86 11.00
C GLN A 31 -13.21 5.91 9.96
N GLU A 32 -14.05 5.41 9.05
CA GLU A 32 -13.63 4.53 7.98
C GLU A 32 -12.67 5.22 7.02
N ALA A 33 -12.96 6.47 6.62
CA ALA A 33 -12.08 7.25 5.77
C ALA A 33 -10.71 7.51 6.43
N ILE A 34 -10.69 7.80 7.73
CA ILE A 34 -9.44 7.97 8.50
C ILE A 34 -8.66 6.65 8.53
N ARG A 35 -9.31 5.52 8.81
CA ARG A 35 -8.65 4.21 8.85
C ARG A 35 -8.01 3.89 7.50
N GLN A 36 -8.76 4.02 6.41
CA GLN A 36 -8.24 3.76 5.05
C GLN A 36 -7.12 4.72 4.65
N TYR A 37 -7.12 5.95 5.18
CA TYR A 37 -6.01 6.87 4.97
C TYR A 37 -4.76 6.41 5.73
N LEU A 38 -4.89 6.09 7.01
CA LEU A 38 -3.78 5.61 7.83
C LEU A 38 -3.17 4.32 7.27
N GLU A 39 -4.00 3.32 6.94
CA GLU A 39 -3.52 2.06 6.36
C GLU A 39 -2.71 2.29 5.07
N ARG A 40 -3.14 3.22 4.20
CA ARG A 40 -2.40 3.57 2.98
C ARG A 40 -1.07 4.25 3.30
N GLU A 41 -1.06 5.21 4.22
CA GLU A 41 0.17 5.92 4.58
C GLU A 41 1.17 4.98 5.28
N GLU A 42 0.69 4.08 6.13
CA GLU A 42 1.51 3.07 6.80
C GLU A 42 2.11 2.08 5.79
N GLN A 43 1.33 1.59 4.82
CA GLN A 43 1.84 0.74 3.74
C GLN A 43 2.89 1.46 2.89
N LEU A 44 2.67 2.74 2.57
CA LEU A 44 3.65 3.54 1.84
C LEU A 44 4.93 3.78 2.65
N ALA A 45 4.81 4.01 3.95
CA ALA A 45 5.96 4.17 4.84
C ALA A 45 6.77 2.88 4.93
N GLN A 46 6.10 1.73 5.11
CA GLN A 46 6.75 0.41 5.11
C GLN A 46 7.47 0.16 3.78
N PHE A 47 6.80 0.39 2.65
CA PHE A 47 7.42 0.20 1.34
C PHE A 47 8.66 1.08 1.15
N ARG A 48 8.63 2.33 1.62
CA ARG A 48 9.80 3.23 1.56
C ARG A 48 10.98 2.70 2.38
N ASP A 49 10.70 2.18 3.57
CA ASP A 49 11.74 1.61 4.45
C ASP A 49 12.36 0.35 3.83
N GLU A 50 11.53 -0.54 3.27
CA GLU A 50 11.98 -1.74 2.56
C GLU A 50 12.83 -1.39 1.32
N MET A 51 12.40 -0.40 0.53
CA MET A 51 13.15 0.06 -0.64
C MET A 51 14.48 0.72 -0.26
N GLN A 52 14.50 1.51 0.83
CA GLN A 52 15.72 2.13 1.34
C GLN A 52 16.71 1.05 1.80
N THR A 53 16.24 0.06 2.56
CA THR A 53 17.05 -1.08 3.01
C THR A 53 17.64 -1.83 1.82
N ALA A 54 16.81 -2.18 0.82
CA ALA A 54 17.28 -2.87 -0.38
C ALA A 54 18.30 -2.04 -1.19
N TRP A 55 18.15 -0.71 -1.21
CA TRP A 55 19.09 0.19 -1.86
C TRP A 55 20.43 0.23 -1.13
N ASP A 56 20.41 0.34 0.19
CA ASP A 56 21.62 0.35 1.01
C ASP A 56 22.38 -0.98 0.90
N ASP A 57 21.66 -2.11 0.96
CA ASP A 57 22.23 -3.45 0.75
C ASP A 57 22.89 -3.58 -0.65
N TYR A 58 22.28 -3.02 -1.69
CA TYR A 58 22.86 -3.01 -3.03
C TYR A 58 24.10 -2.11 -3.11
N GLN A 59 24.10 -0.94 -2.47
CA GLN A 59 25.29 -0.08 -2.42
C GLN A 59 26.45 -0.75 -1.71
N ASP A 60 26.19 -1.48 -0.63
CA ASP A 60 27.20 -2.14 0.19
C ASP A 60 27.73 -3.44 -0.45
N THR A 61 26.84 -4.25 -1.04
CA THR A 61 27.20 -5.59 -1.54
C THR A 61 27.32 -5.66 -3.05
N GLY A 62 26.66 -4.77 -3.81
CA GLY A 62 26.50 -4.87 -5.27
C GLY A 62 25.63 -6.05 -5.74
N LEU A 63 25.09 -6.86 -4.82
CA LEU A 63 24.26 -8.01 -5.17
C LEU A 63 22.90 -7.55 -5.67
N HIS A 64 22.49 -8.05 -6.83
CA HIS A 64 21.24 -7.72 -7.47
C HIS A 64 20.69 -8.91 -8.27
N VAL A 65 19.43 -8.83 -8.66
CA VAL A 65 18.86 -9.68 -9.70
C VAL A 65 18.56 -8.79 -10.90
N THR A 66 18.88 -9.24 -12.10
CA THR A 66 18.60 -8.47 -13.31
C THR A 66 17.11 -8.50 -13.65
N GLY A 67 16.62 -7.45 -14.33
CA GLY A 67 15.22 -7.43 -14.77
C GLY A 67 14.84 -8.63 -15.63
N LYS A 68 15.76 -9.16 -16.45
CA LYS A 68 15.52 -10.35 -17.28
C LYS A 68 15.23 -11.60 -16.45
N GLU A 69 15.96 -11.80 -15.35
CA GLU A 69 15.76 -12.94 -14.46
C GLU A 69 14.44 -12.82 -13.71
N VAL A 70 14.07 -11.61 -13.27
CA VAL A 70 12.77 -11.36 -12.64
C VAL A 70 11.64 -11.64 -13.61
N PHE A 71 11.70 -11.16 -14.86
CA PHE A 71 10.68 -11.46 -15.87
C PHE A 71 10.61 -12.95 -16.19
N ALA A 72 11.75 -13.61 -16.40
CA ALA A 72 11.78 -15.05 -16.65
C ALA A 72 11.17 -15.85 -15.49
N TRP A 73 11.39 -15.42 -14.24
CA TRP A 73 10.76 -16.02 -13.06
C TRP A 73 9.25 -15.78 -13.02
N MET A 74 8.79 -14.54 -13.26
CA MET A 74 7.35 -14.19 -13.25
C MET A 74 6.56 -14.96 -14.32
N GLU A 75 7.15 -15.26 -15.48
CA GLU A 75 6.50 -16.07 -16.52
C GLU A 75 6.24 -17.52 -16.08
N THR A 76 6.88 -18.00 -15.01
CA THR A 76 6.63 -19.34 -14.45
C THR A 76 5.49 -19.35 -13.43
N TRP A 77 5.05 -18.19 -12.94
CA TRP A 77 4.03 -18.11 -11.89
C TRP A 77 2.69 -18.66 -12.36
N PHE A 78 1.97 -19.33 -11.45
CA PHE A 78 0.67 -19.94 -11.74
C PHE A 78 0.73 -21.03 -12.82
N THR A 79 1.91 -21.64 -13.04
CA THR A 79 2.10 -22.81 -13.91
C THR A 79 2.53 -24.02 -13.09
N ASP A 80 2.41 -25.22 -13.67
CA ASP A 80 2.90 -26.46 -13.05
C ASP A 80 4.45 -26.48 -12.87
N SER A 81 5.15 -25.50 -13.44
CA SER A 81 6.62 -25.38 -13.43
C SER A 81 7.09 -24.08 -12.75
N GLU A 82 6.32 -23.57 -11.78
CA GLU A 82 6.68 -22.36 -11.04
C GLU A 82 8.07 -22.46 -10.41
N ALA A 83 8.96 -21.55 -10.80
CA ALA A 83 10.36 -21.56 -10.42
C ALA A 83 10.57 -20.85 -9.07
N GLN A 84 11.65 -21.22 -8.38
CA GLN A 84 12.07 -20.51 -7.16
C GLN A 84 12.53 -19.09 -7.49
N THR A 85 12.37 -18.19 -6.52
CA THR A 85 12.83 -16.80 -6.62
C THR A 85 14.34 -16.76 -6.97
N PRO A 86 14.74 -15.96 -7.97
CA PRO A 86 16.14 -15.81 -8.35
C PRO A 86 16.97 -15.26 -7.17
N LYS A 87 18.20 -15.75 -7.03
CA LYS A 87 19.13 -15.29 -5.99
C LYS A 87 19.92 -14.10 -6.49
N CYS A 88 20.15 -13.10 -5.64
CA CYS A 88 21.00 -11.96 -5.97
C CYS A 88 22.45 -12.40 -6.24
N HIS A 89 23.09 -11.75 -7.21
CA HIS A 89 24.47 -11.97 -7.63
C HIS A 89 25.13 -10.63 -8.04
N HIS A 90 26.45 -10.62 -8.24
CA HIS A 90 27.17 -9.46 -8.77
C HIS A 90 27.00 -9.31 -10.29
#